data_AF-A0A6N8GA79-F1
#
_entry.id   AF-A0A6N8GA79-F1
#
_cell.length_a   1.000
_cell.length_b   1.000
_cell.length_c   1.000
_cell.angle_alpha   90.00
_cell.angle_beta   90.00
_cell.angle_gamma   90.00
#
_symmetry.space_group_name_H-M   'P 1'
#
loop_
_entity.id
_entity.type
_entity.pdbx_description
1 polymer ?
#
loop_
_entity_poly.entity_id
_entity_poly.type
_entity_poly.pdbx_seq_one_letter_code
_entity_poly.pdbx_strand_id
1 'polypeptide(L)'
;MRTAGPDGDTAGPWQRLSDGRARAEGPAPRHGRAALLRLAAWFEEADPRAAHEICAAAFAVYGATHLGGPCDEPAGATVSWWQAPLASVAAARLASALPAEPARDHSAQRSRLRDAAESSAHWRRSAAQELRRVLAEPTGDDSRIRLSDPAMEVLMELLTAALGSGDATRRPVSAGDLELGVRLHVRHDPQAAIALRASGGDLNLDGLRLRVTAFDAADETAGTPGTDPDDPAADEAGSALPIAREA
;
A
#
# COMPACT_ATOMS: atom_id res chain seq x y z
N MET A 1 76.99 -4.62 -41.22
CA MET A 1 76.54 -5.50 -40.12
C MET A 1 76.32 -4.63 -38.89
N ARG A 2 75.12 -4.74 -38.29
CA ARG A 2 74.58 -4.01 -37.12
C ARG A 2 73.92 -2.65 -37.41
N THR A 3 72.59 -2.71 -37.48
CA THR A 3 71.59 -1.65 -37.64
C THR A 3 71.20 -1.04 -36.28
N ALA A 4 70.91 0.26 -36.30
CA ALA A 4 70.31 1.01 -35.20
C ALA A 4 68.85 0.58 -34.95
N GLY A 5 68.42 0.56 -33.69
CA GLY A 5 67.03 0.41 -33.27
C GLY A 5 66.68 1.55 -32.31
N PRO A 6 65.53 2.24 -32.46
CA PRO A 6 65.13 3.32 -31.56
C PRO A 6 64.42 2.77 -30.32
N ASP A 7 64.84 3.27 -29.15
CA ASP A 7 64.17 3.06 -27.87
C ASP A 7 62.79 3.74 -27.87
N GLY A 8 61.75 2.95 -28.09
CA GLY A 8 60.35 3.34 -27.94
C GLY A 8 59.91 3.17 -26.49
N ASP A 9 60.07 4.21 -25.69
CA ASP A 9 59.40 4.36 -24.39
C ASP A 9 57.88 4.41 -24.63
N THR A 10 57.22 3.26 -24.44
CA THR A 10 55.77 3.10 -24.64
C THR A 10 55.09 3.07 -23.27
N ALA A 11 55.15 4.18 -22.55
CA ALA A 11 54.29 4.41 -21.40
C ALA A 11 52.83 4.45 -21.88
N GLY A 12 52.04 3.46 -21.46
CA GLY A 12 50.64 3.29 -21.86
C GLY A 12 49.74 4.48 -21.46
N PRO A 13 48.64 4.72 -22.19
CA PRO A 13 47.79 5.91 -22.07
C PRO A 13 47.04 6.08 -20.73
N TRP A 14 47.14 5.11 -19.83
CA TRP A 14 46.40 5.08 -18.56
C TRP A 14 47.07 5.86 -17.42
N GLN A 15 48.30 6.33 -17.58
CA GLN A 15 49.04 7.06 -16.53
C GLN A 15 48.75 8.56 -16.46
N ARG A 16 47.93 9.13 -17.38
CA ARG A 16 47.70 10.59 -17.46
C ARG A 16 46.38 11.11 -16.89
N LEU A 17 45.54 10.27 -16.29
CA LEU A 17 44.21 10.67 -15.76
C LEU A 17 44.15 10.79 -14.24
N SER A 18 45.28 11.09 -13.58
CA SER A 18 45.32 11.18 -12.12
C SER A 18 45.98 12.46 -11.61
N ASP A 19 45.52 13.61 -12.06
CA ASP A 19 45.73 14.87 -11.34
C ASP A 19 44.46 15.71 -11.28
N GLY A 20 43.93 15.86 -10.06
CA GLY A 20 43.04 16.98 -9.73
C GLY A 20 41.62 16.67 -9.29
N ARG A 21 41.40 15.99 -8.15
CA ARG A 21 40.44 16.50 -7.14
C ARG A 21 40.55 15.80 -5.79
N ALA A 22 40.31 16.61 -4.76
CA ALA A 22 40.51 16.36 -3.33
C ALA A 22 40.05 14.99 -2.83
N ARG A 23 40.93 14.40 -2.01
CA ARG A 23 40.73 13.16 -1.24
C ARG A 23 39.55 13.34 -0.28
N ALA A 24 38.44 12.66 -0.56
CA ALA A 24 37.57 12.20 0.52
C ALA A 24 38.29 11.01 1.15
N GLU A 25 38.80 11.19 2.36
CA GLU A 25 39.63 10.24 3.09
C GLU A 25 38.73 9.11 3.64
N GLY A 26 38.43 8.15 2.77
CA GLY A 26 37.66 6.94 3.08
C GLY A 26 37.50 6.09 1.82
N PRO A 27 37.37 4.75 1.92
CA PRO A 27 37.16 3.91 0.75
C PRO A 27 35.87 4.33 0.05
N ALA A 28 36.00 4.73 -1.21
CA ALA A 28 34.90 5.19 -2.03
C ALA A 28 33.78 4.12 -2.09
N PRO A 29 32.51 4.47 -1.77
CA PRO A 29 31.42 3.49 -1.74
C PRO A 29 31.25 2.85 -3.12
N ARG A 30 31.34 1.53 -3.21
CA ARG A 30 31.36 0.80 -4.50
C ARG A 30 29.97 0.62 -5.13
N HIS A 31 28.91 0.93 -4.39
CA HIS A 31 27.51 0.73 -4.80
C HIS A 31 26.60 1.85 -4.26
N GLY A 32 25.36 1.91 -4.75
CA GLY A 32 24.34 2.86 -4.30
C GLY A 32 24.42 4.26 -4.95
N ARG A 33 23.62 5.22 -4.43
CA ARG A 33 23.46 6.56 -5.02
C ARG A 33 24.79 7.29 -5.23
N ALA A 34 25.70 7.22 -4.27
CA ALA A 34 27.00 7.88 -4.37
C ALA A 34 27.86 7.31 -5.52
N ALA A 35 27.80 5.99 -5.77
CA ALA A 35 28.50 5.36 -6.88
C ALA A 35 27.90 5.79 -8.23
N LEU A 36 26.56 5.89 -8.32
CA LEU A 36 25.86 6.33 -9.53
C LEU A 36 26.13 7.81 -9.86
N LEU A 37 26.20 8.69 -8.86
CA LEU A 37 26.52 10.10 -9.07
C LEU A 37 27.96 10.30 -9.54
N ARG A 38 28.91 9.48 -9.08
CA ARG A 38 30.28 9.49 -9.61
C ARG A 38 30.34 8.98 -11.05
N LEU A 39 29.60 7.91 -11.35
CA LEU A 39 29.51 7.41 -12.72
C LEU A 39 28.93 8.48 -13.66
N ALA A 40 27.87 9.18 -13.23
CA ALA A 40 27.31 10.32 -13.97
C ALA A 40 28.36 11.43 -14.19
N ALA A 41 29.12 11.79 -13.15
CA ALA A 41 30.20 12.78 -13.29
C ALA A 41 31.27 12.34 -14.30
N TRP A 42 31.62 11.05 -14.36
CA TRP A 42 32.53 10.54 -15.37
C TRP A 42 31.96 10.58 -16.79
N PHE A 43 30.65 10.38 -16.96
CA PHE A 43 30.00 10.52 -18.27
C PHE A 43 29.94 11.97 -18.75
N GLU A 44 29.71 12.93 -17.85
CA GLU A 44 29.68 14.37 -18.19
C GLU A 44 31.04 14.89 -18.68
N GLU A 45 32.14 14.32 -18.20
CA GLU A 45 33.51 14.75 -18.55
C GLU A 45 34.12 13.94 -19.72
N ALA A 46 33.51 12.81 -20.09
CA ALA A 46 34.05 11.90 -21.09
C ALA A 46 33.68 12.31 -22.53
N ASP A 47 34.65 12.16 -23.45
CA ASP A 47 34.36 12.19 -24.89
C ASP A 47 33.53 10.95 -25.31
N PRO A 48 32.94 10.93 -26.53
CA PRO A 48 32.06 9.83 -26.96
C PRO A 48 32.70 8.43 -26.92
N ARG A 49 34.03 8.34 -27.13
CA ARG A 49 34.75 7.07 -27.09
C ARG A 49 34.98 6.63 -25.64
N ALA A 50 35.44 7.55 -24.79
CA ALA A 50 35.62 7.29 -23.36
C ALA A 50 34.30 6.95 -22.67
N ALA A 51 33.21 7.64 -23.02
CA ALA A 51 31.87 7.34 -22.51
C ALA A 51 31.43 5.92 -22.89
N HIS A 52 31.70 5.50 -24.13
CA HIS A 52 31.43 4.13 -24.56
C HIS A 52 32.24 3.10 -23.77
N GLU A 53 33.54 3.34 -23.53
CA GLU A 53 34.40 2.46 -22.75
C GLU A 53 33.95 2.39 -21.27
N ILE A 54 33.56 3.52 -20.66
CA ILE A 54 32.98 3.58 -19.31
C ILE A 54 31.68 2.77 -19.24
N CYS A 55 30.80 2.92 -20.24
CA CYS A 55 29.55 2.17 -20.32
C CYS A 55 29.80 0.66 -20.43
N ALA A 56 30.69 0.25 -21.33
CA ALA A 56 31.07 -1.14 -21.52
C ALA A 56 31.63 -1.77 -20.24
N ALA A 57 32.49 -1.05 -19.52
CA ALA A 57 33.09 -1.53 -18.27
C ALA A 57 32.10 -1.56 -17.10
N ALA A 58 31.25 -0.54 -16.95
CA ALA A 58 30.31 -0.44 -15.83
C ALA A 58 29.13 -1.42 -15.94
N PHE A 59 28.65 -1.67 -17.16
CA PHE A 59 27.45 -2.48 -17.41
C PHE A 59 27.74 -3.83 -18.05
N ALA A 60 29.01 -4.15 -18.32
CA ALA A 60 29.41 -5.38 -19.00
C ALA A 60 28.62 -5.59 -20.32
N VAL A 61 28.45 -4.51 -21.09
CA VAL A 61 27.62 -4.47 -22.31
C VAL A 61 28.07 -5.50 -23.35
N TYR A 62 29.37 -5.79 -23.37
CA TYR A 62 29.91 -6.93 -24.09
C TYR A 62 29.95 -8.11 -23.12
N GLY A 63 29.13 -9.12 -23.42
CA GLY A 63 29.18 -10.41 -22.73
C GLY A 63 30.63 -10.87 -22.71
N ALA A 64 31.08 -11.37 -21.55
CA ALA A 64 32.49 -11.69 -21.36
C ALA A 64 32.91 -12.84 -22.28
N THR A 65 33.39 -12.49 -23.48
CA THR A 65 34.03 -13.38 -24.46
C THR A 65 35.30 -14.02 -23.89
N HIS A 66 35.74 -13.58 -22.71
CA HIS A 66 36.88 -14.08 -21.96
C HIS A 66 36.50 -14.88 -20.70
N LEU A 67 35.21 -15.20 -20.47
CA LEU A 67 34.81 -16.15 -19.42
C LEU A 67 35.11 -17.62 -19.77
N GLY A 68 35.75 -17.88 -20.92
CA GLY A 68 36.53 -19.09 -21.13
C GLY A 68 37.88 -18.99 -20.41
N GLY A 69 37.88 -18.98 -19.07
CA GLY A 69 39.09 -19.18 -18.29
C GLY A 69 39.45 -20.67 -18.25
N PRO A 70 40.73 -21.04 -18.00
CA PRO A 70 41.08 -22.43 -17.76
C PRO A 70 40.21 -22.96 -16.61
N CYS A 71 39.37 -23.94 -16.95
CA CYS A 71 38.63 -24.72 -16.00
C CYS A 71 39.49 -25.96 -15.74
N ASP A 72 39.97 -26.13 -14.51
CA ASP A 72 40.81 -27.28 -14.17
C ASP A 72 40.06 -28.60 -14.40
N GLU A 73 38.71 -28.59 -14.35
CA GLU A 73 37.88 -29.77 -14.64
C GLU A 73 36.47 -29.38 -15.17
N PRO A 74 36.13 -29.68 -16.43
CA PRO A 74 34.83 -29.32 -16.99
C PRO A 74 33.70 -30.12 -16.33
N ALA A 75 32.68 -29.43 -15.82
CA ALA A 75 31.48 -30.09 -15.30
C ALA A 75 30.77 -30.88 -16.41
N GLY A 76 30.41 -32.13 -16.14
CA GLY A 76 29.69 -32.97 -17.10
C GLY A 76 28.33 -32.36 -17.47
N ALA A 77 27.90 -32.57 -18.72
CA ALA A 77 26.67 -31.97 -19.27
C ALA A 77 25.38 -32.34 -18.50
N THR A 78 25.41 -33.39 -17.67
CA THR A 78 24.29 -33.82 -16.82
C THR A 78 24.32 -33.21 -15.41
N VAL A 79 25.33 -32.41 -15.08
CA VAL A 79 25.44 -31.78 -13.76
C VAL A 79 24.59 -30.52 -13.71
N SER A 80 23.68 -30.47 -12.74
CA SER A 80 22.91 -29.26 -12.46
C SER A 80 23.85 -28.10 -12.11
N TRP A 81 23.62 -26.93 -12.69
CA TRP A 81 24.38 -25.71 -12.40
C TRP A 81 24.32 -25.29 -10.92
N TRP A 82 23.34 -25.79 -10.15
CA TRP A 82 23.26 -25.59 -8.71
C TRP A 82 24.25 -26.44 -7.91
N GLN A 83 24.70 -27.56 -8.49
CA GLN A 83 25.61 -28.54 -7.88
C GLN A 83 26.98 -28.57 -8.57
N ALA A 84 27.16 -27.85 -9.68
CA ALA A 84 28.42 -27.77 -10.39
C ALA A 84 29.46 -26.98 -9.57
N PRO A 85 30.75 -27.34 -9.65
CA PRO A 85 31.84 -26.56 -9.06
C PRO A 85 31.81 -25.12 -9.58
N LEU A 86 32.07 -24.14 -8.70
CA LEU A 86 32.21 -22.75 -9.12
C LEU A 86 33.42 -22.62 -10.05
N ALA A 87 33.26 -21.87 -11.14
CA ALA A 87 34.38 -21.49 -11.99
C ALA A 87 35.47 -20.80 -11.17
N SER A 88 36.75 -21.07 -11.46
CA SER A 88 37.91 -20.53 -10.74
C SER A 88 37.87 -19.01 -10.58
N VAL A 89 37.43 -18.29 -11.62
CA VAL A 89 37.24 -16.83 -11.61
C VAL A 89 36.12 -16.39 -10.65
N ALA A 90 35.01 -17.13 -10.61
CA ALA A 90 33.90 -16.86 -9.70
C ALA A 90 34.30 -17.15 -8.25
N ALA A 91 35.03 -18.24 -8.01
CA ALA A 91 35.58 -18.59 -6.71
C ALA A 91 36.59 -17.55 -6.21
N ALA A 92 37.52 -17.10 -7.05
CA ALA A 92 38.46 -16.03 -6.72
C ALA A 92 37.75 -14.70 -6.42
N ARG A 93 36.72 -14.36 -7.20
CA ARG A 93 35.91 -13.16 -6.96
C ARG A 93 35.16 -13.25 -5.63
N LEU A 94 34.58 -14.40 -5.30
CA LEU A 94 33.91 -14.65 -4.03
C LEU A 94 34.89 -14.62 -2.85
N ALA A 95 36.08 -15.20 -2.99
CA ALA A 95 37.13 -15.15 -1.98
C ALA A 95 37.66 -13.73 -1.75
N SER A 96 37.66 -12.90 -2.80
CA SER A 96 38.01 -11.47 -2.72
C SER A 96 36.82 -10.57 -2.38
N ALA A 97 35.61 -11.12 -2.27
CA ALA A 97 34.43 -10.33 -1.97
C ALA A 97 34.51 -9.89 -0.51
N LEU A 98 34.57 -8.58 -0.30
CA LEU A 98 34.30 -8.01 1.02
C LEU A 98 32.90 -8.47 1.47
N PRO A 99 32.69 -8.67 2.79
CA PRO A 99 31.38 -8.99 3.32
C PRO A 99 30.34 -8.04 2.74
N ALA A 100 29.18 -8.59 2.32
CA ALA A 100 28.05 -7.75 1.95
C ALA A 100 27.79 -6.78 3.10
N GLU A 101 27.68 -5.48 2.79
CA GLU A 101 27.31 -4.47 3.78
C GLU A 101 26.06 -4.96 4.53
N PRO A 102 26.06 -4.96 5.87
CA PRO A 102 24.91 -5.42 6.63
C PRO A 102 23.70 -4.59 6.23
N ALA A 103 22.58 -5.27 5.96
CA ALA A 103 21.33 -4.60 5.63
C ALA A 103 21.00 -3.56 6.71
N ARG A 104 20.66 -2.34 6.28
CA ARG A 104 20.34 -1.25 7.22
C ARG A 104 19.24 -1.70 8.16
N ASP A 105 19.47 -1.55 9.46
CA ASP A 105 18.47 -1.89 10.44
C ASP A 105 17.32 -0.88 10.41
N HIS A 106 16.20 -1.32 9.84
CA HIS A 106 14.96 -0.56 9.77
C HIS A 106 13.97 -0.95 10.89
N SER A 107 14.40 -1.70 11.91
CA SER A 107 13.56 -2.15 13.03
C SER A 107 12.83 -0.99 13.70
N ALA A 108 13.54 0.10 14.02
CA ALA A 108 12.97 1.29 14.64
C ALA A 108 11.94 2.00 13.74
N GLN A 109 12.21 2.10 12.44
CA GLN A 109 11.26 2.69 11.49
C GLN A 109 10.00 1.82 11.36
N ARG A 110 10.17 0.50 11.29
CA ARG A 110 9.06 -0.46 11.24
C ARG A 110 8.22 -0.41 12.52
N SER A 111 8.84 -0.29 13.69
CA SER A 111 8.13 -0.13 14.96
C SER A 111 7.27 1.14 14.95
N ARG A 112 7.84 2.30 14.59
CA ARG A 112 7.09 3.56 14.53
C ARG A 112 5.89 3.50 13.58
N LEU A 113 6.07 2.88 12.41
CA LEU A 113 4.98 2.71 11.43
C LEU A 113 3.88 1.80 11.98
N ARG A 114 4.25 0.73 12.70
CA ARG A 114 3.28 -0.16 13.36
C ARG A 114 2.53 0.59 14.46
N ASP A 115 3.24 1.29 15.34
CA ASP A 115 2.64 2.03 16.46
C ASP A 115 1.66 3.11 15.95
N ALA A 116 2.02 3.80 14.86
CA ALA A 116 1.16 4.77 14.21
C ALA A 116 -0.10 4.12 13.60
N ALA A 117 0.05 2.98 12.94
CA ALA A 117 -1.07 2.24 12.37
C ALA A 117 -2.01 1.70 13.45
N GLU A 118 -1.47 1.13 14.54
CA GLU A 118 -2.24 0.64 15.68
C GLU A 118 -3.00 1.77 16.37
N SER A 119 -2.35 2.93 16.56
CA SER A 119 -3.00 4.12 17.11
C SER A 119 -4.14 4.61 16.22
N SER A 120 -3.92 4.72 14.91
CA SER A 120 -4.97 5.11 13.95
C SER A 120 -6.15 4.14 13.97
N ALA A 121 -5.88 2.82 13.95
CA ALA A 121 -6.91 1.79 14.03
C ALA A 121 -7.66 1.83 15.38
N HIS A 122 -6.99 2.18 16.47
CA HIS A 122 -7.64 2.40 17.76
C HIS A 122 -8.58 3.61 17.70
N TRP A 123 -8.13 4.75 17.19
CA TRP A 123 -8.96 5.95 17.09
C TRP A 123 -10.19 5.75 16.20
N ARG A 124 -10.04 5.07 15.04
CA ARG A 124 -11.19 4.75 14.16
C ARG A 124 -12.21 3.84 14.84
N ARG A 125 -11.76 2.82 15.60
CA ARG A 125 -12.67 1.95 16.36
C ARG A 125 -13.39 2.70 17.49
N SER A 126 -12.70 3.56 18.21
CA SER A 126 -13.30 4.40 19.27
C SER A 126 -14.31 5.40 18.68
N ALA A 127 -13.98 6.02 17.54
CA ALA A 127 -14.88 6.88 16.78
C ALA A 127 -16.18 6.16 16.36
N ALA A 128 -16.05 4.94 15.81
CA ALA A 128 -17.20 4.12 15.42
C ALA A 128 -18.09 3.77 16.62
N GLN A 129 -17.50 3.48 17.79
CA GLN A 129 -18.25 3.24 19.02
C GLN A 129 -18.97 4.49 19.51
N GLU A 130 -18.33 5.65 19.43
CA GLU A 130 -18.95 6.95 19.75
C GLU A 130 -20.17 7.21 18.86
N LEU A 131 -20.03 7.03 17.54
CA LEU A 131 -21.13 7.18 16.58
C LEU A 131 -22.29 6.25 16.90
N ARG A 132 -22.01 4.96 17.19
CA ARG A 132 -23.04 4.01 17.62
C ARG A 132 -23.76 4.44 18.89
N ARG A 133 -23.06 5.06 19.85
CA ARG A 133 -23.67 5.53 21.10
C ARG A 133 -24.53 6.76 20.88
N VAL A 134 -24.03 7.71 20.11
CA VAL A 134 -24.62 9.04 19.95
C VAL A 134 -25.77 9.05 18.93
N LEU A 135 -25.67 8.21 17.89
CA LEU A 135 -26.64 8.10 16.81
C LEU A 135 -27.37 6.74 16.83
N ALA A 136 -27.49 6.10 18.00
CA ALA A 136 -28.21 4.83 18.14
C ALA A 136 -29.68 4.94 17.69
N GLU A 137 -30.28 6.07 18.08
CA GLU A 137 -31.64 6.45 17.71
C GLU A 137 -31.63 7.42 16.52
N PRO A 138 -32.66 7.42 15.68
CA PRO A 138 -32.82 8.42 14.64
C PRO A 138 -32.78 9.84 15.21
N THR A 139 -32.01 10.72 14.58
CA THR A 139 -31.96 12.14 14.98
C THR A 139 -33.35 12.81 14.89
N GLY A 140 -33.66 13.64 15.88
CA GLY A 140 -34.87 14.45 15.98
C GLY A 140 -34.85 15.70 15.09
N ASP A 141 -35.86 16.55 15.24
CA ASP A 141 -36.14 17.69 14.35
C ASP A 141 -35.16 18.87 14.53
N ASP A 142 -34.64 19.10 15.73
CA ASP A 142 -33.51 20.02 16.01
C ASP A 142 -32.49 19.29 16.90
N SER A 143 -31.61 18.50 16.27
CA SER A 143 -30.62 17.69 16.97
C SER A 143 -29.28 18.40 17.04
N ARG A 144 -28.78 18.66 18.25
CA ARG A 144 -27.45 19.24 18.47
C ARG A 144 -26.54 18.23 19.14
N ILE A 145 -25.52 17.79 18.41
CA ILE A 145 -24.68 16.68 18.81
C ILE A 145 -23.22 17.12 18.80
N ARG A 146 -22.49 16.77 19.85
CA ARG A 146 -21.04 16.93 19.91
C ARG A 146 -20.36 15.60 19.60
N LEU A 147 -19.42 15.65 18.68
CA LEU A 147 -18.60 14.50 18.27
C LEU A 147 -17.12 14.83 18.50
N SER A 148 -16.32 13.81 18.79
CA SER A 148 -14.87 13.93 18.66
C SER A 148 -14.46 14.12 17.20
N ASP A 149 -13.27 14.70 16.96
CA ASP A 149 -12.76 14.90 15.59
C ASP A 149 -12.67 13.59 14.80
N PRO A 150 -12.15 12.47 15.36
CA PRO A 150 -12.14 11.19 14.66
C PRO A 150 -13.55 10.65 14.36
N ALA A 151 -14.53 10.89 15.24
CA ALA A 151 -15.91 10.51 15.00
C ALA A 151 -16.56 11.33 13.87
N MET A 152 -16.24 12.63 13.79
CA MET A 152 -16.67 13.47 12.68
C MET A 152 -16.07 13.01 11.34
N GLU A 153 -14.79 12.64 11.31
CA GLU A 153 -14.13 12.10 10.11
C GLU A 153 -14.80 10.81 9.61
N VAL A 154 -14.99 9.82 10.50
CA VAL A 154 -15.65 8.55 10.15
C VAL A 154 -17.10 8.79 9.68
N LEU A 155 -17.83 9.71 10.33
CA LEU A 155 -19.19 10.05 9.92
C LEU A 155 -19.21 10.67 8.52
N MET A 156 -18.29 11.58 8.21
CA MET A 156 -18.19 12.21 6.89
C MET A 156 -17.86 11.19 5.79
N GLU A 157 -16.96 10.24 6.05
CA GLU A 157 -16.66 9.13 5.13
C GLU A 157 -17.93 8.29 4.85
N LEU A 158 -18.64 7.87 5.91
CA LEU A 158 -19.86 7.08 5.78
C LEU A 158 -21.00 7.84 5.11
N LEU A 159 -21.17 9.12 5.43
CA LEU A 159 -22.20 9.98 4.85
C LEU A 159 -21.93 10.18 3.34
N THR A 160 -20.67 10.44 2.98
CA THR A 160 -20.27 10.56 1.57
C THR A 160 -20.53 9.25 0.82
N ALA A 161 -20.21 8.10 1.41
CA ALA A 161 -20.48 6.80 0.82
C ALA A 161 -21.99 6.52 0.68
N ALA A 162 -22.80 6.89 1.68
CA ALA A 162 -24.26 6.69 1.66
C ALA A 162 -24.94 7.57 0.60
N LEU A 163 -24.55 8.84 0.51
CA LEU A 163 -25.08 9.76 -0.51
C LEU A 163 -24.52 9.45 -1.92
N GLY A 164 -23.36 8.81 -2.00
CA GLY A 164 -22.80 8.31 -3.26
C GLY A 164 -23.51 7.04 -3.79
N SER A 165 -24.19 6.28 -2.92
CA SER A 165 -24.89 5.05 -3.31
C SER A 165 -26.30 5.30 -3.86
N GLY A 166 -26.88 6.47 -3.62
CA GLY A 166 -28.21 6.83 -4.13
C GLY A 166 -28.75 8.17 -3.66
N ASP A 167 -29.99 8.45 -4.04
CA ASP A 167 -30.71 9.68 -3.70
C ASP A 167 -31.60 9.48 -2.46
N ALA A 168 -31.14 10.01 -1.32
CA ALA A 168 -31.81 9.92 -0.03
C ALA A 168 -33.23 10.52 -0.03
N THR A 169 -33.53 11.44 -0.96
CA THR A 169 -34.87 12.07 -1.07
C THR A 169 -35.92 11.13 -1.64
N ARG A 170 -35.50 10.13 -2.42
CA ARG A 170 -36.38 9.15 -3.06
C ARG A 170 -36.53 7.88 -2.24
N ARG A 171 -35.44 7.42 -1.61
CA ARG A 171 -35.41 6.20 -0.81
C ARG A 171 -34.34 6.33 0.27
N PRO A 172 -34.52 5.74 1.46
CA PRO A 172 -33.45 5.63 2.45
C PRO A 172 -32.18 5.02 1.83
N VAL A 173 -31.03 5.63 2.12
CA VAL A 173 -29.72 5.16 1.69
C VAL A 173 -28.89 4.79 2.92
N SER A 174 -28.00 3.82 2.75
CA SER A 174 -27.12 3.39 3.83
C SER A 174 -25.73 3.08 3.30
N ALA A 175 -24.74 3.20 4.19
CA ALA A 175 -23.37 2.77 3.94
C ALA A 175 -22.80 2.20 5.23
N GLY A 176 -22.03 1.13 5.12
CA GLY A 176 -21.42 0.47 6.26
C GLY A 176 -19.94 0.23 6.06
N ASP A 177 -19.24 0.14 7.18
CA ASP A 177 -17.85 -0.25 7.27
C ASP A 177 -17.78 -1.54 8.08
N LEU A 178 -17.37 -2.63 7.41
CA LEU A 178 -17.29 -3.96 8.02
C LEU A 178 -16.15 -4.05 9.03
N GLU A 179 -15.04 -3.34 8.82
CA GLU A 179 -13.89 -3.35 9.74
C GLU A 179 -14.24 -2.63 11.05
N LEU A 180 -15.05 -1.57 10.95
CA LEU A 180 -15.55 -0.82 12.10
C LEU A 180 -16.84 -1.41 12.69
N GLY A 181 -17.50 -2.33 11.99
CA GLY A 181 -18.72 -2.99 12.44
C GLY A 181 -19.91 -2.04 12.58
N VAL A 182 -19.97 -0.99 11.76
CA VAL A 182 -21.01 0.06 11.79
C VAL A 182 -21.70 0.24 10.45
N ARG A 183 -22.97 0.65 10.49
CA ARG A 183 -23.73 1.09 9.32
C ARG A 183 -24.45 2.40 9.62
N LEU A 184 -24.24 3.39 8.76
CA LEU A 184 -24.99 4.64 8.75
C LEU A 184 -26.21 4.49 7.85
N HIS A 185 -27.36 4.90 8.37
CA HIS A 185 -28.62 5.01 7.67
C HIS A 185 -29.00 6.47 7.56
N VAL A 186 -29.36 6.89 6.34
CA VAL A 186 -29.74 8.25 6.00
C VAL A 186 -31.13 8.21 5.38
N ARG A 187 -32.07 8.93 5.98
CA ARG A 187 -33.42 9.12 5.42
C ARG A 187 -33.71 10.59 5.28
N HIS A 188 -34.39 10.95 4.20
CA HIS A 188 -34.88 12.31 4.04
C HIS A 188 -36.11 12.56 4.92
N ASP A 189 -36.10 13.70 5.60
CA ASP A 189 -37.23 14.25 6.34
C ASP A 189 -37.12 15.79 6.31
N PRO A 190 -38.04 16.49 5.60
CA PRO A 190 -37.97 17.95 5.43
C PRO A 190 -37.98 18.75 6.74
N GLN A 191 -38.44 18.18 7.86
CA GLN A 191 -38.47 18.86 9.16
C GLN A 191 -37.21 18.62 9.99
N ALA A 192 -36.31 17.74 9.55
CA ALA A 192 -35.11 17.42 10.30
C ALA A 192 -33.99 18.44 10.05
N ALA A 193 -33.45 18.98 11.13
CA ALA A 193 -32.23 19.76 11.15
C ALA A 193 -31.25 19.18 12.19
N ILE A 194 -30.02 18.95 11.77
CA ILE A 194 -28.96 18.39 12.62
C ILE A 194 -27.77 19.33 12.60
N ALA A 195 -27.31 19.74 13.78
CA ALA A 195 -26.05 20.47 13.97
C ALA A 195 -25.05 19.60 14.73
N LEU A 196 -24.01 19.16 14.03
CA LEU A 196 -22.90 18.37 14.55
C LEU A 196 -21.71 19.29 14.82
N ARG A 197 -21.12 19.22 16.02
CA ARG A 197 -20.01 20.08 16.46
C ARG A 197 -18.79 19.26 16.84
N ALA A 198 -17.63 19.59 16.27
CA ALA A 198 -16.32 19.01 16.60
C ALA A 198 -15.28 20.12 16.78
N SER A 199 -14.08 19.82 17.30
CA SER A 199 -13.03 20.84 17.45
C SER A 199 -12.45 21.30 16.11
N GLY A 200 -12.44 20.42 15.11
CA GLY A 200 -12.00 20.72 13.75
C GLY A 200 -13.01 21.47 12.89
N GLY A 201 -14.26 21.61 13.34
CA GLY A 201 -15.32 22.30 12.61
C GLY A 201 -16.72 21.75 12.88
N ASP A 202 -17.70 22.35 12.22
CA ASP A 202 -19.11 22.08 12.42
C ASP A 202 -19.77 21.65 11.11
N LEU A 203 -20.74 20.73 11.20
CA LEU A 203 -21.52 20.22 10.08
C LEU A 203 -23.01 20.40 10.38
N ASN A 204 -23.71 21.13 9.52
CA ASN A 204 -25.16 21.27 9.58
C ASN A 204 -25.79 20.49 8.42
N LEU A 205 -26.80 19.68 8.72
CA LEU A 205 -27.55 18.88 7.76
C LEU A 205 -29.03 19.23 7.89
N ASP A 206 -29.61 19.70 6.79
CA ASP A 206 -31.03 20.03 6.70
C ASP A 206 -31.74 18.98 5.85
N GLY A 207 -32.96 18.61 6.23
CA GLY A 207 -33.78 17.66 5.51
C GLY A 207 -33.36 16.20 5.68
N LEU A 208 -32.44 15.88 6.58
CA LEU A 208 -31.88 14.53 6.75
C LEU A 208 -31.98 14.06 8.19
N ARG A 209 -32.29 12.78 8.37
CA ARG A 209 -32.13 12.07 9.64
C ARG A 209 -31.09 10.98 9.52
N LEU A 210 -30.28 10.88 10.57
CA LEU A 210 -29.20 9.92 10.67
C LEU A 210 -29.50 8.91 11.77
N ARG A 211 -29.12 7.65 11.54
CA ARG A 211 -29.08 6.59 12.55
C ARG A 211 -27.88 5.69 12.26
N VAL A 212 -27.15 5.28 13.29
CA VAL A 212 -26.04 4.34 13.19
C VAL A 212 -26.40 3.05 13.90
N THR A 213 -26.31 1.93 13.19
CA THR A 213 -26.51 0.59 13.73
C THR A 213 -25.22 -0.23 13.67
N ALA A 214 -25.21 -1.40 14.31
CA ALA A 214 -24.20 -2.41 14.00
C ALA A 214 -24.31 -2.84 12.53
N PHE A 215 -23.20 -3.28 11.93
CA PHE A 215 -23.19 -3.71 10.52
C PHE A 215 -24.14 -4.88 10.25
N ASP A 216 -24.26 -5.81 11.21
CA ASP A 216 -25.10 -7.02 11.11
C ASP A 216 -26.53 -6.82 11.61
N ALA A 217 -26.85 -5.66 12.19
CA ALA A 217 -28.22 -5.38 12.58
C ALA A 217 -29.06 -5.24 11.30
N ALA A 218 -30.01 -6.16 11.12
CA ALA A 218 -30.94 -6.13 9.99
C ALA A 218 -31.65 -4.78 9.91
N ASP A 219 -31.86 -4.29 8.69
CA ASP A 219 -32.61 -3.08 8.39
C ASP A 219 -34.08 -3.23 8.85
N GLU A 220 -34.37 -2.98 10.12
CA GLU A 220 -35.75 -2.85 10.61
C GLU A 220 -36.45 -1.61 10.01
N THR A 221 -35.71 -0.73 9.33
CA THR A 221 -36.26 0.43 8.61
C THR A 221 -36.94 0.10 7.28
N ALA A 222 -36.93 -1.15 6.83
CA ALA A 222 -37.79 -1.58 5.72
C ALA A 222 -39.24 -1.75 6.22
N GLY A 223 -39.94 -0.61 6.28
CA GLY A 223 -41.37 -0.42 6.52
C GLY A 223 -42.18 -1.61 7.03
N THR A 224 -42.73 -1.48 8.24
CA THR A 224 -44.02 -2.09 8.59
C THR A 224 -45.01 -1.76 7.47
N PRO A 225 -45.50 -2.74 6.66
CA PRO A 225 -46.71 -2.52 5.90
C PRO A 225 -47.78 -2.24 6.94
N GLY A 226 -48.46 -1.10 6.83
CA GLY A 226 -49.53 -0.72 7.73
C GLY A 226 -50.45 -1.92 7.99
N THR A 227 -50.52 -2.33 9.25
CA THR A 227 -51.65 -3.11 9.75
C THR A 227 -52.88 -2.25 9.52
N ASP A 228 -53.65 -2.55 8.48
CA ASP A 228 -55.02 -2.09 8.33
C ASP A 228 -55.86 -2.81 9.40
N PRO A 229 -56.49 -2.09 10.34
CA PRO A 229 -57.47 -2.66 11.26
C PRO A 229 -58.88 -2.21 10.85
N ASP A 230 -59.63 -3.06 10.14
CA ASP A 230 -61.06 -3.35 10.40
C ASP A 230 -61.69 -4.17 9.23
N ASP A 231 -61.85 -5.47 9.51
CA ASP A 231 -63.01 -6.39 9.36
C ASP A 231 -64.32 -5.93 8.64
N PRO A 232 -65.26 -6.82 8.20
CA PRO A 232 -65.51 -8.16 8.76
C PRO A 232 -65.86 -9.34 7.83
N ALA A 233 -65.79 -10.50 8.49
CA ALA A 233 -66.23 -11.86 8.13
C ALA A 233 -67.51 -12.02 7.28
N ALA A 234 -67.45 -13.01 6.39
CA ALA A 234 -68.47 -14.05 6.17
C ALA A 234 -67.80 -15.16 5.31
N ASP A 235 -67.38 -16.28 5.88
CA ASP A 235 -68.15 -17.52 6.12
C ASP A 235 -68.13 -18.47 4.91
N GLU A 236 -68.35 -19.76 5.18
CA GLU A 236 -68.30 -20.95 4.29
C GLU A 236 -67.10 -21.89 4.53
N ALA A 237 -67.18 -22.55 5.70
CA ALA A 237 -67.24 -24.00 5.87
C ALA A 237 -66.65 -24.94 4.80
N GLY A 238 -65.91 -25.94 5.29
CA GLY A 238 -66.03 -27.31 4.77
C GLY A 238 -64.74 -27.97 4.32
N SER A 239 -64.01 -28.59 5.26
CA SER A 239 -64.01 -30.05 5.41
C SER A 239 -62.73 -30.54 6.06
N ALA A 240 -62.91 -31.25 7.17
CA ALA A 240 -61.86 -31.90 7.92
C ALA A 240 -61.47 -33.27 7.28
N LEU A 241 -60.16 -33.54 7.26
CA LEU A 241 -59.46 -34.82 7.52
C LEU A 241 -59.71 -36.03 6.56
N PRO A 242 -58.90 -37.12 6.61
CA PRO A 242 -57.60 -37.36 7.27
C PRO A 242 -56.52 -38.09 6.40
N ILE A 243 -55.29 -38.09 6.94
CA ILE A 243 -54.29 -39.19 7.02
C ILE A 243 -54.14 -40.17 5.83
N ALA A 244 -52.92 -40.26 5.28
CA ALA A 244 -52.33 -41.53 4.87
C ALA A 244 -50.81 -41.54 5.12
N ARG A 245 -50.39 -42.64 5.75
CA ARG A 245 -49.04 -43.08 6.09
C ARG A 245 -48.53 -43.99 4.96
N GLU A 246 -47.26 -44.41 5.05
CA GLU A 246 -46.52 -45.37 4.18
C GLU A 246 -45.63 -44.71 3.10
N ALA A 247 -44.36 -45.07 2.89
CA ALA A 247 -43.49 -46.11 3.46
C ALA A 247 -42.03 -45.63 3.41
#